data_AF-A0A0D2AWM7-F1
#
_entry.id   AF-A0A0D2AWM7-F1
#
_cell.length_a   1.000
_cell.length_b   1.000
_cell.length_c   1.000
_cell.angle_alpha   90.00
_cell.angle_beta   90.00
_cell.angle_gamma   90.00
#
_symmetry.space_group_name_H-M   'P 1'
#
loop_
_entity.id
_entity.type
_entity.pdbx_description
1 polymer ?
#
loop_
_entity_poly.entity_id
_entity_poly.type
_entity_poly.pdbx_seq_one_letter_code
_entity_poly.pdbx_strand_id
1 'polypeptide(L)'
;MYLHSLPRAARTSTSSLKTYTRMSSSQIRNFQTSTRSFAPTFSATQQPPMTSQSHVRSAHAISNPTLAGIEKRWEAMPPQEQAELWMQLRDRMKVDWHEMTLQEKKAAWWIAFGPHGPRAETPPGEWTKVWLYTAAGVGLSAVLFFGIHSLARPPPRTMTKEWQEATNEYLKAEKSNPIYGISSEGYSGKGHIQSKSAKAQGISLDAEE
;
A
#
# COMPACT_ATOMS: atom_id res chain seq x y z
N MET A 1 70.47 -5.25 -11.93
CA MET A 1 69.99 -3.96 -12.48
C MET A 1 68.49 -4.08 -12.73
N TYR A 2 67.74 -3.21 -12.06
CA TYR A 2 66.30 -2.88 -12.21
C TYR A 2 65.23 -3.97 -12.03
N LEU A 3 64.75 -4.03 -10.78
CA LEU A 3 63.43 -4.47 -10.36
C LEU A 3 62.36 -3.50 -10.88
N HIS A 4 61.31 -4.00 -11.54
CA HIS A 4 60.05 -3.27 -11.66
C HIS A 4 58.96 -4.03 -10.90
N SER A 5 58.60 -3.46 -9.75
CA SER A 5 57.42 -3.77 -8.95
C SER A 5 56.25 -2.87 -9.36
N LEU A 6 55.06 -3.22 -8.83
CA LEU A 6 53.80 -2.47 -8.69
C LEU A 6 52.64 -2.94 -9.62
N PRO A 7 51.36 -2.79 -9.21
CA PRO A 7 50.76 -3.35 -7.99
C PRO A 7 49.35 -3.96 -8.19
N ARG A 8 48.95 -4.71 -7.16
CA ARG A 8 47.63 -5.24 -6.81
C ARG A 8 46.47 -4.24 -7.00
N ALA A 9 45.51 -4.57 -7.86
CA ALA A 9 44.24 -3.82 -7.98
C ALA A 9 43.30 -4.15 -6.80
N ALA A 10 42.96 -3.14 -6.01
CA ALA A 10 41.99 -3.21 -4.94
C ALA A 10 40.58 -2.86 -5.46
N ARG A 11 39.59 -3.68 -5.09
CA ARG A 11 38.16 -3.36 -5.17
C ARG A 11 37.85 -2.22 -4.21
N THR A 12 37.18 -1.18 -4.68
CA THR A 12 36.42 -0.26 -3.82
C THR A 12 35.05 -0.02 -4.42
N SER A 13 34.03 -0.45 -3.69
CA SER A 13 32.61 -0.22 -3.94
C SER A 13 32.27 1.24 -3.69
N THR A 14 31.83 1.97 -4.71
CA THR A 14 31.21 3.29 -4.54
C THR A 14 29.71 3.14 -4.36
N SER A 15 29.26 3.21 -3.10
CA SER A 15 27.87 3.43 -2.71
C SER A 15 27.45 4.83 -3.17
N SER A 16 26.46 4.91 -4.06
CA SER A 16 25.86 6.17 -4.48
C SER A 16 24.77 6.57 -3.47
N LEU A 17 25.13 7.42 -2.51
CA LEU A 17 24.17 8.05 -1.61
C LEU A 17 23.53 9.24 -2.33
N LYS A 18 22.23 9.15 -2.61
CA LYS A 18 21.41 10.26 -3.11
C LYS A 18 21.05 11.17 -1.94
N THR A 19 21.84 12.22 -1.74
CA THR A 19 21.51 13.32 -0.82
C THR A 19 20.45 14.21 -1.48
N TYR A 20 19.22 14.20 -0.96
CA TYR A 20 18.18 15.14 -1.37
C TYR A 20 18.35 16.47 -0.60
N THR A 21 18.91 17.48 -1.25
CA THR A 21 18.87 18.87 -0.76
C THR A 21 17.53 19.50 -1.15
N ARG A 22 16.69 19.74 -0.14
CA ARG A 22 15.44 20.52 -0.26
C ARG A 22 15.81 21.99 -0.40
N MET A 23 15.90 22.49 -1.63
CA MET A 23 16.00 23.93 -1.89
C MET A 23 14.68 24.60 -1.48
N SER A 24 14.71 25.40 -0.41
CA SER A 24 13.64 26.33 -0.05
C SER A 24 13.75 27.54 -0.99
N SER A 25 12.82 27.66 -1.94
CA SER A 25 12.70 28.84 -2.79
C SER A 25 11.97 29.95 -2.03
N SER A 26 12.72 30.78 -1.29
CA SER A 26 12.22 32.02 -0.71
C SER A 26 12.00 33.05 -1.82
N GLN A 27 10.79 33.06 -2.41
CA GLN A 27 10.40 34.05 -3.40
C GLN A 27 10.03 35.37 -2.71
N ILE A 28 10.98 36.30 -2.63
CA ILE A 28 10.74 37.68 -2.18
C ILE A 28 10.01 38.41 -3.31
N ARG A 29 8.72 38.71 -3.13
CA ARG A 29 7.95 39.57 -4.05
C ARG A 29 8.28 41.03 -3.73
N ASN A 30 9.01 41.70 -4.62
CA ASN A 30 9.17 43.14 -4.57
C ASN A 30 7.92 43.80 -5.17
N PHE A 31 7.16 44.53 -4.35
CA PHE A 31 6.13 45.44 -4.84
C PHE A 31 6.77 46.81 -5.07
N GLN A 32 6.84 47.26 -6.32
CA GLN A 32 7.12 48.66 -6.61
C GLN A 32 5.83 49.47 -6.48
N THR A 33 5.80 50.37 -5.50
CA THR A 33 4.71 51.34 -5.34
C THR A 33 5.00 52.53 -6.24
N SER A 34 4.25 52.68 -7.33
CA SER A 34 4.26 53.89 -8.15
C SER A 34 3.13 54.81 -7.66
N THR A 35 3.49 55.87 -6.95
CA THR A 35 2.54 56.92 -6.52
C THR A 35 2.29 57.89 -7.66
N ARG A 36 1.25 57.64 -8.46
CA ARG A 36 0.63 58.70 -9.29
C ARG A 36 -0.55 59.31 -8.53
N SER A 37 -0.34 60.54 -8.09
CA SER A 37 -1.36 61.39 -7.50
C SER A 37 -2.29 61.90 -8.62
N PHE A 38 -3.54 61.45 -8.62
CA PHE A 38 -4.64 62.10 -9.33
C PHE A 38 -5.67 62.49 -8.27
N ALA A 39 -5.76 63.78 -7.99
CA ALA A 39 -6.81 64.35 -7.16
C ALA A 39 -8.17 64.35 -7.93
N PRO A 40 -9.30 64.34 -7.22
CA PRO A 40 -10.56 63.77 -7.70
C PRO A 40 -11.45 64.81 -8.39
N THR A 41 -12.13 64.41 -9.46
CA THR A 41 -13.32 65.10 -9.96
C THR A 41 -14.54 64.25 -9.64
N PHE A 42 -15.26 64.62 -8.58
CA PHE A 42 -16.54 63.99 -8.23
C PHE A 42 -17.67 64.72 -8.97
N SER A 43 -18.20 64.11 -10.04
CA SER A 43 -19.51 64.52 -10.58
C SER A 43 -20.59 63.85 -9.74
N ALA A 44 -21.32 64.64 -8.96
CA ALA A 44 -22.48 64.19 -8.20
C ALA A 44 -23.64 63.88 -9.17
N THR A 45 -23.71 62.63 -9.62
CA THR A 45 -24.93 62.09 -10.24
C THR A 45 -25.79 61.52 -9.12
N GLN A 46 -26.94 62.13 -8.86
CA GLN A 46 -27.92 61.61 -7.89
C GLN A 46 -28.48 60.28 -8.40
N GLN A 47 -27.90 59.17 -7.96
CA GLN A 47 -28.55 57.87 -8.06
C GLN A 47 -29.54 57.74 -6.89
N PRO A 48 -30.79 57.29 -7.14
CA PRO A 48 -31.73 56.99 -6.07
C PRO A 48 -31.12 55.92 -5.14
N PRO A 49 -31.46 55.93 -3.85
CA PRO A 49 -30.95 54.93 -2.90
C PRO A 49 -31.31 53.54 -3.40
N MET A 50 -30.31 52.79 -3.85
CA MET A 50 -30.47 51.36 -4.07
C MET A 50 -30.70 50.76 -2.70
N THR A 51 -31.96 50.44 -2.40
CA THR A 51 -32.30 49.60 -1.27
C THR A 51 -31.60 48.27 -1.52
N SER A 52 -30.45 48.07 -0.87
CA SER A 52 -29.90 46.73 -0.70
C SER A 52 -30.98 45.95 0.01
N GLN A 53 -31.77 45.20 -0.76
CA GLN A 53 -32.66 44.19 -0.20
C GLN A 53 -31.74 43.17 0.42
N SER A 54 -31.42 43.38 1.70
CA SER A 54 -30.98 42.33 2.59
C SER A 54 -32.10 41.30 2.55
N HIS A 55 -31.97 40.30 1.69
CA HIS A 55 -32.73 39.08 1.82
C HIS A 55 -32.33 38.51 3.17
N VAL A 56 -33.07 38.88 4.20
CA VAL A 56 -33.20 38.11 5.43
C VAL A 56 -33.86 36.82 4.96
N ARG A 57 -33.04 35.88 4.48
CA ARG A 57 -33.51 34.53 4.22
C ARG A 57 -33.88 34.00 5.59
N SER A 58 -35.18 34.01 5.86
CA SER A 58 -35.77 33.18 6.91
C SER A 58 -35.13 31.80 6.80
N ALA A 59 -34.67 31.29 7.95
CA ALA A 59 -34.00 30.00 8.07
C ALA A 59 -35.02 28.88 7.80
N HIS A 60 -35.49 28.78 6.56
CA HIS A 60 -36.42 27.77 6.12
C HIS A 60 -35.73 26.41 6.24
N ALA A 61 -36.46 25.44 6.79
CA ALA A 61 -35.98 24.07 6.85
C ALA A 61 -35.57 23.61 5.44
N ILE A 62 -34.40 22.99 5.34
CA ILE A 62 -33.90 22.48 4.07
C ILE A 62 -34.85 21.37 3.63
N SER A 63 -35.22 21.35 2.34
CA SER A 63 -36.24 20.45 1.84
C SER A 63 -35.84 18.97 2.01
N ASN A 64 -36.82 18.11 2.31
CA ASN A 64 -36.60 16.68 2.46
C ASN A 64 -35.92 16.03 1.23
N PRO A 65 -36.29 16.31 -0.04
CA PRO A 65 -35.60 15.69 -1.19
C PRO A 65 -34.12 16.06 -1.31
N THR A 66 -33.72 17.26 -0.85
CA THR A 66 -32.30 17.67 -0.85
C THR A 66 -31.48 16.93 0.23
N LEU A 67 -32.09 16.58 1.37
CA LEU A 67 -31.43 15.91 2.49
C LEU A 67 -31.56 14.38 2.46
N ALA A 68 -32.60 13.86 1.81
CA ALA A 68 -32.87 12.43 1.78
C ALA A 68 -31.73 11.66 1.09
N GLY A 69 -31.17 10.68 1.81
CA GLY A 69 -30.11 9.83 1.31
C GLY A 69 -28.79 10.56 1.04
N ILE A 70 -28.52 11.68 1.72
CA ILE A 70 -27.26 12.42 1.57
C ILE A 70 -26.04 11.51 1.77
N GLU A 71 -26.14 10.52 2.65
CA GLU A 71 -25.07 9.56 2.96
C GLU A 71 -24.54 8.82 1.71
N LYS A 72 -25.43 8.49 0.78
CA LYS A 72 -25.07 7.79 -0.47
C LYS A 72 -24.71 8.75 -1.60
N ARG A 73 -25.32 9.94 -1.62
CA ARG A 73 -25.20 10.90 -2.74
C ARG A 73 -24.05 11.89 -2.56
N TRP A 74 -23.58 12.09 -1.33
CA TRP A 74 -22.57 13.10 -0.99
C TRP A 74 -21.33 13.03 -1.88
N GLU A 75 -20.73 11.85 -2.05
CA GLU A 75 -19.53 11.64 -2.88
C GLU A 75 -19.79 11.79 -4.40
N ALA A 76 -21.03 11.59 -4.84
CA ALA A 76 -21.42 11.72 -6.25
C ALA A 76 -21.88 13.14 -6.62
N MET A 77 -22.06 14.02 -5.62
CA MET A 77 -22.57 15.37 -5.80
C MET A 77 -21.46 16.31 -6.29
N PRO A 78 -21.75 17.25 -7.21
CA PRO A 78 -20.76 18.22 -7.64
C PRO A 78 -20.31 19.11 -6.46
N PRO A 79 -19.04 19.56 -6.44
CA PRO A 79 -18.47 20.30 -5.32
C PRO A 79 -19.19 21.63 -5.05
N GLN A 80 -19.82 22.21 -6.07
CA GLN A 80 -20.64 23.41 -5.92
C GLN A 80 -21.89 23.15 -5.05
N GLU A 81 -22.61 22.05 -5.30
CA GLU A 81 -23.79 21.68 -4.53
C GLU A 81 -23.43 21.25 -3.10
N GLN A 82 -22.29 20.57 -2.93
CA GLN A 82 -21.77 20.26 -1.60
C GLN A 82 -21.52 21.53 -0.79
N ALA A 83 -20.90 22.55 -1.40
CA ALA A 83 -20.64 23.83 -0.76
C ALA A 83 -21.93 24.59 -0.43
N GLU A 84 -22.91 24.59 -1.33
CA GLU A 84 -24.20 25.23 -1.10
C GLU A 84 -24.97 24.56 0.05
N LEU A 85 -25.10 23.23 0.04
CA LEU A 85 -25.76 22.49 1.11
C LEU A 85 -25.03 22.67 2.44
N TRP A 86 -23.69 22.65 2.43
CA TRP A 86 -22.91 22.93 3.62
C TRP A 86 -23.18 24.32 4.18
N MET A 87 -23.22 25.34 3.32
CA MET A 87 -23.50 26.72 3.72
C MET A 87 -24.90 26.85 4.33
N GLN A 88 -25.92 26.29 3.67
CA GLN A 88 -27.30 26.29 4.15
C GLN A 88 -27.44 25.59 5.51
N LEU A 89 -26.81 24.42 5.66
CA LEU A 89 -26.87 23.64 6.90
C LEU A 89 -26.13 24.34 8.04
N ARG A 90 -24.98 24.95 7.74
CA ARG A 90 -24.23 25.79 8.69
C ARG A 90 -25.06 26.97 9.17
N ASP A 91 -25.83 27.61 8.29
CA ASP A 91 -26.70 28.72 8.68
C ASP A 91 -27.91 28.26 9.50
N ARG A 92 -28.47 27.06 9.22
CA ARG A 92 -29.50 26.43 10.05
C ARG A 92 -29.01 26.07 11.45
N MET A 93 -27.77 25.60 11.58
CA MET A 93 -27.16 25.23 12.86
C MET A 93 -26.89 26.42 13.79
N LYS A 94 -26.96 27.67 13.30
CA LYS A 94 -26.85 28.89 14.12
C LYS A 94 -28.15 29.22 14.88
N VAL A 95 -29.28 28.69 14.42
CA VAL A 95 -30.61 28.88 15.03
C VAL A 95 -30.81 27.86 16.15
N ASP A 96 -31.90 27.97 16.92
CA ASP A 96 -32.23 26.96 17.94
C ASP A 96 -32.33 25.55 17.34
N TRP A 97 -31.72 24.59 18.06
CA TRP A 97 -31.59 23.22 17.58
C TRP A 97 -32.87 22.38 17.73
N HIS A 98 -33.86 22.82 18.51
CA HIS A 98 -35.14 22.12 18.61
C HIS A 98 -35.99 22.32 17.34
N GLU A 99 -35.81 23.45 16.66
CA GLU A 99 -36.46 23.77 15.38
C GLU A 99 -35.81 23.06 14.17
N MET A 100 -34.73 22.31 14.39
CA MET A 100 -34.03 21.58 13.33
C MET A 100 -34.57 20.15 13.21
N THR A 101 -34.93 19.77 11.98
CA THR A 101 -35.50 18.46 11.69
C THR A 101 -34.47 17.35 11.96
N LEU A 102 -34.94 16.13 12.24
CA LEU A 102 -34.05 14.98 12.45
C LEU A 102 -33.19 14.67 11.22
N GLN A 103 -33.67 14.96 10.00
CA GLN A 103 -32.91 14.77 8.77
C GLN A 103 -31.79 15.78 8.62
N GLU A 104 -32.04 17.07 8.93
CA GLU A 104 -30.99 18.10 8.98
C GLU A 104 -29.91 17.73 10.00
N LYS A 105 -30.30 17.23 11.19
CA LYS A 105 -29.35 16.76 12.21
C LYS A 105 -28.50 15.59 11.73
N LYS A 106 -29.12 14.57 11.11
CA LYS A 106 -28.40 13.42 10.55
C LYS A 106 -27.46 13.83 9.42
N ALA A 107 -27.92 14.68 8.52
CA ALA A 107 -27.10 15.19 7.42
C ALA A 107 -25.91 16.01 7.94
N ALA A 108 -26.12 16.86 8.96
CA ALA A 108 -25.05 17.67 9.55
C ALA A 108 -23.99 16.78 10.20
N TRP A 109 -24.42 15.75 10.93
CA TRP A 109 -23.52 14.78 11.52
C TRP A 109 -22.74 14.02 10.44
N TRP A 110 -23.42 13.53 9.39
CA TRP A 110 -22.77 12.80 8.31
C TRP A 110 -21.77 13.66 7.54
N ILE A 111 -22.08 14.91 7.20
CA ILE A 111 -21.16 15.80 6.47
C ILE A 111 -19.94 16.20 7.32
N ALA A 112 -20.10 16.25 8.66
CA ALA A 112 -18.99 16.59 9.54
C ALA A 112 -18.09 15.39 9.87
N PHE A 113 -18.69 14.19 10.03
CA PHE A 113 -18.02 13.02 10.62
C PHE A 113 -18.15 11.73 9.82
N GLY A 114 -18.83 11.74 8.68
CA GLY A 114 -19.04 10.55 7.86
C GLY A 114 -17.74 10.04 7.21
N PRO A 115 -17.76 8.78 6.73
CA PRO A 115 -16.65 8.13 6.02
C PRO A 115 -16.53 8.67 4.59
N HIS A 116 -16.24 9.96 4.46
CA HIS A 116 -16.09 10.66 3.19
C HIS A 116 -14.79 11.49 3.17
N GLY A 117 -14.34 11.86 1.98
CA GLY A 117 -13.10 12.64 1.80
C GLY A 117 -11.89 11.98 2.50
N PRO A 118 -11.15 12.67 3.38
CA PRO A 118 -10.00 12.08 4.09
C PRO A 118 -10.35 10.90 5.03
N ARG A 119 -11.62 10.70 5.36
CA ARG A 119 -12.10 9.59 6.20
C ARG A 119 -12.80 8.50 5.39
N ALA A 120 -12.68 8.54 4.07
CA ALA A 120 -13.26 7.50 3.21
C ALA A 120 -12.69 6.12 3.59
N GLU A 121 -13.60 5.16 3.78
CA GLU A 121 -13.23 3.77 4.00
C GLU A 121 -12.70 3.15 2.70
N THR A 122 -11.98 2.04 2.84
CA THR A 122 -11.52 1.27 1.68
C THR A 122 -12.73 0.82 0.87
N PRO A 123 -12.72 0.97 -0.48
CA PRO A 123 -13.84 0.60 -1.32
C PRO A 123 -14.21 -0.89 -1.12
N PRO A 124 -15.51 -1.22 -1.20
CA PRO A 124 -15.97 -2.59 -1.03
C PRO A 124 -15.30 -3.51 -2.06
N GLY A 125 -14.72 -4.62 -1.60
CA GLY A 125 -14.05 -5.61 -2.44
C GLY A 125 -12.54 -5.41 -2.64
N GLU A 126 -11.91 -4.42 -2.00
CA GLU A 126 -10.45 -4.24 -2.05
C GLU A 126 -9.69 -5.47 -1.52
N TRP A 127 -10.13 -6.05 -0.40
CA TRP A 127 -9.51 -7.24 0.20
C TRP A 127 -9.46 -8.44 -0.76
N THR A 128 -10.53 -8.66 -1.54
CA THR A 128 -10.57 -9.72 -2.55
C THR A 128 -9.55 -9.47 -3.65
N LYS A 129 -9.40 -8.22 -4.10
CA LYS A 129 -8.38 -7.86 -5.10
C LYS A 129 -6.97 -8.07 -4.56
N VAL A 130 -6.70 -7.63 -3.33
CA VAL A 130 -5.39 -7.84 -2.68
C VAL A 130 -5.06 -9.32 -2.58
N TRP A 131 -6.02 -10.14 -2.14
CA TRP A 131 -5.84 -11.58 -2.06
C TRP A 131 -5.56 -12.20 -3.43
N LEU A 132 -6.35 -11.85 -4.44
CA LEU A 132 -6.22 -12.38 -5.79
C LEU A 132 -4.87 -12.03 -6.40
N TYR A 133 -4.43 -10.77 -6.30
CA TYR A 133 -3.13 -10.35 -6.82
C TYR A 133 -1.97 -10.97 -6.07
N THR A 134 -2.08 -11.13 -4.74
CA THR A 134 -1.06 -11.81 -3.94
C THR A 134 -0.95 -13.28 -4.36
N ALA A 135 -2.08 -13.98 -4.47
CA ALA A 135 -2.12 -15.37 -4.92
C ALA A 135 -1.57 -15.53 -6.34
N ALA A 136 -1.91 -14.61 -7.25
CA ALA A 136 -1.37 -14.59 -8.60
C ALA A 136 0.16 -14.38 -8.61
N GLY A 137 0.69 -13.49 -7.77
CA GLY A 137 2.13 -13.26 -7.63
C GLY A 137 2.88 -14.50 -7.13
N VAL A 138 2.33 -15.18 -6.11
CA VAL A 138 2.88 -16.45 -5.59
C VAL A 138 2.78 -17.57 -6.64
N GLY A 139 1.67 -17.64 -7.38
CA GLY A 139 1.51 -18.60 -8.47
C GLY A 139 2.53 -18.38 -9.58
N LEU A 140 2.73 -17.13 -10.00
CA LEU A 140 3.70 -16.77 -11.03
C LEU A 140 5.14 -17.08 -10.59
N SER A 141 5.49 -16.81 -9.34
CA SER A 141 6.83 -17.12 -8.82
C SER A 141 7.08 -18.62 -8.75
N ALA A 142 6.07 -19.42 -8.35
CA ALA A 142 6.17 -20.88 -8.36
C ALA A 142 6.34 -21.43 -9.79
N VAL A 143 5.55 -20.95 -10.75
CA VAL A 143 5.67 -21.35 -12.16
C VAL A 143 7.06 -21.02 -12.71
N LEU A 144 7.56 -19.82 -12.43
CA LEU A 144 8.91 -19.42 -12.85
C LEU A 144 9.98 -20.31 -12.20
N PHE A 145 9.87 -20.58 -10.91
CA PHE A 145 10.81 -21.42 -10.17
C PHE A 145 10.84 -22.85 -10.73
N PHE A 146 9.69 -23.51 -10.86
CA PHE A 146 9.63 -24.88 -11.40
C PHE A 146 10.01 -24.93 -12.87
N GLY A 147 9.70 -23.88 -13.65
CA GLY A 147 10.15 -23.73 -15.03
C GLY A 147 11.68 -23.79 -15.14
N ILE A 148 12.38 -22.93 -14.40
CA ILE A 148 13.85 -22.91 -14.38
C ILE A 148 14.42 -24.19 -13.77
N HIS A 149 13.82 -24.68 -12.68
CA HIS A 149 14.30 -25.87 -11.97
C HIS A 149 14.16 -27.15 -12.80
N SER A 150 13.18 -27.25 -13.70
CA SER A 150 13.02 -28.41 -14.58
C SER A 150 14.17 -28.60 -15.58
N LEU A 151 14.94 -27.53 -15.86
CA LEU A 151 16.12 -27.55 -16.72
C LEU A 151 17.43 -27.78 -15.93
N ALA A 152 17.34 -28.00 -14.62
CA ALA A 152 18.51 -28.20 -13.78
C ALA A 152 19.17 -29.58 -14.01
N ARG A 153 20.42 -29.70 -13.56
CA ARG A 153 21.18 -30.95 -13.62
C ARG A 153 20.50 -32.06 -12.80
N PRO A 154 20.67 -33.35 -13.18
CA PRO A 154 20.12 -34.46 -12.41
C PRO A 154 20.66 -34.48 -10.97
N PRO A 155 19.90 -35.04 -10.01
CA PRO A 155 20.31 -35.14 -8.62
C PRO A 155 21.60 -35.99 -8.48
N PRO A 156 22.42 -35.74 -7.44
CA PRO A 156 23.63 -36.51 -7.21
C PRO A 156 23.30 -37.96 -6.85
N ARG A 157 24.22 -38.89 -7.16
CA ARG A 157 24.07 -40.34 -6.91
C ARG A 157 23.77 -40.71 -5.44
N THR A 158 24.21 -39.88 -4.50
CA THR A 158 24.01 -40.06 -3.05
C THR A 158 22.62 -39.68 -2.58
N MET A 159 21.84 -38.97 -3.41
CA MET A 159 20.44 -38.62 -3.16
C MET A 159 19.50 -39.65 -3.78
N THR A 160 19.79 -40.92 -3.51
CA THR A 160 18.97 -42.09 -3.84
C THR A 160 18.59 -42.82 -2.54
N LYS A 161 17.40 -43.45 -2.53
CA LYS A 161 16.91 -44.19 -1.35
C LYS A 161 17.90 -45.27 -0.87
N GLU A 162 18.50 -45.98 -1.80
CA GLU A 162 19.40 -47.12 -1.53
C GLU A 162 20.71 -46.66 -0.88
N TRP A 163 21.30 -45.56 -1.38
CA TRP A 163 22.47 -44.95 -0.75
C TRP A 163 22.15 -44.40 0.65
N GLN A 164 20.97 -43.83 0.83
CA GLN A 164 20.51 -43.29 2.11
C GLN A 164 20.21 -44.41 3.13
N GLU A 165 19.72 -45.57 2.68
CA GLU A 165 19.55 -46.77 3.51
C GLU A 165 20.91 -47.35 3.92
N ALA A 166 21.86 -47.48 3.01
CA ALA A 166 23.23 -47.89 3.33
C ALA A 166 23.90 -46.92 4.33
N THR A 167 23.67 -45.61 4.17
CA THR A 167 24.15 -44.59 5.12
C THR A 167 23.52 -44.79 6.51
N ASN A 168 22.22 -45.11 6.56
CA ASN A 168 21.52 -45.39 7.81
C ASN A 168 22.07 -46.65 8.50
N GLU A 169 22.36 -47.72 7.75
CA GLU A 169 22.96 -48.95 8.28
C GLU A 169 24.36 -48.70 8.85
N TYR A 170 25.20 -47.96 8.12
CA TYR A 170 26.52 -47.54 8.58
C TYR A 170 26.43 -46.72 9.87
N LEU A 171 25.53 -45.74 9.94
CA LEU A 171 25.35 -44.91 11.14
C LEU A 171 24.85 -45.70 12.35
N LYS A 172 24.00 -46.72 12.13
CA LYS A 172 23.57 -47.64 13.19
C LYS A 172 24.72 -48.53 13.66
N ALA A 173 25.54 -49.04 12.75
CA ALA A 173 26.72 -49.84 13.07
C ALA A 173 27.72 -49.05 13.94
N GLU A 174 27.96 -47.79 13.57
CA GLU A 174 28.84 -46.86 14.30
C GLU A 174 28.19 -46.26 15.56
N LYS A 175 26.93 -46.64 15.88
CA LYS A 175 26.13 -46.10 16.99
C LYS A 175 26.07 -44.57 17.00
N SER A 176 25.98 -43.96 15.81
CA SER A 176 25.92 -42.52 15.67
C SER A 176 24.61 -41.98 16.24
N ASN A 177 24.73 -40.98 17.11
CA ASN A 177 23.63 -40.34 17.85
C ASN A 177 22.69 -41.34 18.56
N PRO A 178 23.18 -42.01 19.62
CA PRO A 178 22.44 -43.09 20.30
C PRO A 178 21.32 -42.61 21.24
N ILE A 179 21.26 -41.31 21.56
CA ILE A 179 20.26 -40.77 22.50
C ILE A 179 18.97 -40.36 21.77
N TYR A 180 19.09 -39.63 20.65
CA TYR A 180 17.93 -39.07 19.92
C TYR A 180 17.90 -39.46 18.44
N GLY A 181 18.98 -40.04 17.93
CA GLY A 181 19.16 -40.31 16.51
C GLY A 181 18.76 -41.72 16.10
N ILE A 182 19.19 -42.09 14.90
CA ILE A 182 18.83 -43.34 14.23
C ILE A 182 19.29 -44.61 14.97
N SER A 183 20.25 -44.48 15.87
CA SER A 183 20.82 -45.58 16.66
C SER A 183 20.20 -45.71 18.06
N SER A 184 19.18 -44.90 18.40
CA SER A 184 18.53 -44.98 19.71
C SER A 184 17.55 -46.16 19.79
N GLU A 185 17.42 -46.73 20.98
CA GLU A 185 16.62 -47.94 21.24
C GLU A 185 15.12 -47.78 20.90
N GLY A 186 14.62 -46.54 20.81
CA GLY A 186 13.24 -46.20 20.50
C GLY A 186 13.01 -45.55 19.12
N TYR A 187 14.00 -45.56 18.22
CA TYR A 187 13.88 -44.84 16.96
C TYR A 187 12.89 -45.50 15.97
N SER A 188 11.78 -44.83 15.66
CA SER A 188 10.72 -45.28 14.74
C SER A 188 10.57 -44.37 13.51
N GLY A 189 11.69 -43.86 12.98
CA GLY A 189 11.74 -42.96 11.82
C GLY A 189 12.36 -43.59 10.57
N LYS A 190 12.19 -42.92 9.42
CA LYS A 190 12.82 -43.31 8.14
C LYS A 190 14.33 -42.97 8.06
N GLY A 191 14.92 -42.41 9.13
CA GLY A 191 16.32 -41.99 9.12
C GLY A 191 16.59 -40.86 8.13
N HIS A 192 17.72 -40.94 7.44
CA HIS A 192 18.16 -39.95 6.45
C HIS A 192 17.55 -40.15 5.05
N ILE A 193 16.48 -40.94 4.93
CA ILE A 193 15.82 -41.19 3.64
C ILE A 193 14.97 -39.97 3.27
N GLN A 194 15.41 -39.23 2.27
CA GLN A 194 14.77 -38.02 1.74
C GLN A 194 14.38 -38.14 0.27
N SER A 195 14.96 -39.11 -0.44
CA SER A 195 14.86 -39.22 -1.89
C SER A 195 14.06 -40.44 -2.36
N LYS A 196 13.72 -40.44 -3.66
CA LYS A 196 13.07 -41.58 -4.33
C LYS A 196 14.10 -42.69 -4.61
N SER A 197 13.67 -43.88 -5.01
CA SER A 197 14.59 -44.96 -5.40
C SER A 197 15.42 -44.59 -6.62
N ALA A 198 16.62 -45.17 -6.76
CA ALA A 198 17.51 -44.89 -7.89
C ALA A 198 16.85 -45.20 -9.23
N LYS A 199 16.13 -46.33 -9.29
CA LYS A 199 15.30 -46.73 -10.43
C LYS A 199 14.25 -45.68 -10.81
N ALA A 200 13.61 -45.03 -9.83
CA ALA A 200 12.61 -43.99 -10.07
C ALA A 200 13.23 -42.65 -10.52
N GLN A 201 14.54 -42.47 -10.31
CA GLN A 201 15.31 -41.30 -10.77
C GLN A 201 16.06 -41.56 -12.08
N GLY A 202 15.92 -42.76 -12.67
CA GLY A 202 16.62 -43.14 -13.90
C GLY A 202 18.13 -43.30 -13.73
N ILE A 203 18.60 -43.51 -12.50
CA ILE A 203 20.02 -43.72 -12.18
C ILE A 203 20.26 -45.24 -12.16
N SER A 204 21.10 -45.73 -13.07
CA SER A 204 21.61 -47.11 -13.02
C SER A 204 22.62 -47.22 -11.89
N LEU A 205 22.42 -48.20 -11.01
CA LEU A 205 23.35 -48.54 -9.93
C LEU A 205 24.31 -49.67 -10.34
N ASP A 206 24.51 -49.84 -11.64
CA ASP A 206 25.48 -50.79 -12.15
C ASP A 206 26.85 -50.34 -11.65
N ALA A 207 27.45 -51.21 -10.84
CA ALA A 207 28.78 -51.03 -10.29
C ALA A 207 29.78 -51.02 -11.45
N GLU A 208 30.20 -49.84 -11.89
CA GLU A 208 31.47 -49.73 -12.59
C GLU A 208 32.57 -50.03 -11.56
N GLU A 209 33.08 -51.26 -11.66
CA GLU A 209 34.29 -51.79 -11.02
C GLU A 209 35.55 -51.07 -11.49
#